data_AF-A0A656K0W2-F1
#
_entry.id   AF-A0A656K0W2-F1
#
_cell.length_a   1.000
_cell.length_b   1.000
_cell.length_c   1.000
_cell.angle_alpha   90.00
_cell.angle_beta   90.00
_cell.angle_gamma   90.00
#
_symmetry.space_group_name_H-M   'P 1'
#
loop_
_entity.id
_entity.type
_entity.pdbx_description
1 polymer ?
#
loop_
_entity_poly.entity_id
_entity_poly.type
_entity_poly.pdbx_seq_one_letter_code
_entity_poly.pdbx_strand_id
1 'polypeptide(L)' 'MNNWISALAELQARSEPGILVTIIEELGSTPRNAGSKMVVCTERIYDTIGGGHLEYKAMEIAREMLASG' A
#
# COMPACT_ATOMS: atom_id res chain seq x y z
N MET A 1 11.38 -7.98 7.86
CA MET A 1 10.51 -7.03 7.13
C MET A 1 9.62 -7.87 6.24
N ASN A 2 8.31 -7.86 6.47
CA ASN A 2 7.37 -8.57 5.62
C ASN A 2 7.13 -7.74 4.37
N ASN A 3 7.34 -8.33 3.20
CA ASN A 3 6.97 -7.71 1.93
C ASN A 3 5.43 -7.70 1.78
N TRP A 4 4.94 -6.99 0.76
CA TRP A 4 3.51 -6.84 0.51
C TRP A 4 2.77 -8.16 0.31
N ILE A 5 3.41 -9.18 -0.29
CA ILE A 5 2.79 -10.51 -0.51
C ILE A 5 2.57 -11.21 0.81
N SER A 6 3.62 -11.29 1.64
CA SER A 6 3.54 -11.87 2.97
C SER A 6 2.54 -11.13 3.85
N ALA A 7 2.50 -9.80 3.75
CA ALA A 7 1.52 -8.98 4.47
C ALA A 7 0.08 -9.29 4.07
N LEU A 8 -0.22 -9.41 2.77
CA LEU A 8 -1.57 -9.80 2.31
C LEU A 8 -1.95 -11.19 2.81
N ALA A 9 -1.03 -12.15 2.74
CA ALA A 9 -1.29 -13.51 3.24
C ALA A 9 -1.58 -13.52 4.75
N GLU A 10 -0.85 -12.73 5.53
CA GLU A 10 -1.07 -12.58 6.97
C GLU A 10 -2.42 -11.92 7.29
N LEU A 11 -2.76 -10.83 6.61
CA LEU A 11 -4.04 -10.14 6.79
C LEU A 11 -5.21 -11.06 6.43
N GLN A 12 -5.10 -11.78 5.30
CA GLN A 12 -6.10 -12.76 4.88
C GLN A 12 -6.27 -13.87 5.92
N ALA A 13 -5.18 -14.42 6.45
CA ALA A 13 -5.24 -15.49 7.45
C ALA A 13 -5.91 -15.05 8.76
N ARG A 14 -5.90 -13.74 9.05
CA ARG A 14 -6.51 -13.14 10.25
C ARG A 14 -7.89 -12.54 10.00
N SER A 15 -8.39 -12.60 8.76
CA SER A 15 -9.60 -11.89 8.34
C SER A 15 -9.54 -10.38 8.64
N GLU A 16 -8.35 -9.79 8.55
CA GLU A 16 -8.13 -8.36 8.74
C GLU A 16 -8.22 -7.63 7.39
N PRO A 17 -8.96 -6.51 7.29
CA PRO A 17 -9.03 -5.75 6.06
C PRO A 17 -7.70 -5.06 5.75
N GLY A 18 -7.39 -4.98 4.45
CA GLY A 18 -6.21 -4.30 3.94
C GLY A 18 -6.43 -3.77 2.54
N ILE A 19 -5.78 -2.66 2.21
CA ILE A 19 -5.80 -2.03 0.90
C ILE A 19 -4.44 -2.26 0.23
N LEU A 20 -4.45 -2.82 -0.98
CA LEU A 20 -3.28 -2.95 -1.82
C LEU A 20 -3.17 -1.72 -2.73
N VAL A 21 -2.13 -0.93 -2.53
CA VAL A 21 -1.77 0.19 -3.40
C VAL A 21 -0.78 -0.32 -4.45
N THR A 22 -1.01 0.03 -5.71
CA THR A 22 -0.12 -0.31 -6.83
C THR A 22 0.12 0.93 -7.69
N ILE A 23 1.39 1.23 -7.99
CA ILE A 23 1.72 2.17 -9.07
C ILE A 23 1.42 1.48 -10.40
N ILE A 24 0.54 2.07 -11.19
CA ILE A 24 0.18 1.56 -12.52
C ILE A 24 0.97 2.21 -13.65
N GLU A 25 1.49 3.42 -13.43
CA GLU A 25 2.23 4.22 -14.42
C GLU A 25 3.12 5.23 -13.71
N GLU A 26 4.27 5.52 -14.32
CA GLU A 26 5.23 6.54 -13.95
C GLU A 26 5.58 7.42 -15.17
N LEU A 27 5.76 8.72 -14.92
CA LEU A 27 6.19 9.68 -15.94
C LEU A 27 7.53 10.29 -15.52
N GLY A 28 8.57 10.03 -16.33
CA GLY A 28 9.92 10.51 -16.07
C GLY A 28 10.66 9.66 -15.03
N SER A 29 11.66 10.26 -14.37
CA SER A 29 12.48 9.58 -13.37
C SER A 29 11.85 9.68 -11.98
N THR A 30 11.19 8.61 -11.54
CA THR A 30 10.58 8.50 -10.22
C THR A 30 11.37 7.55 -9.32
N PRO A 31 11.29 7.68 -7.97
CA PRO A 31 12.02 6.81 -7.04
C PRO A 31 11.54 5.34 -7.05
N ARG A 32 10.37 5.07 -7.62
CA ARG A 32 9.80 3.73 -7.84
C ARG A 32 9.11 3.67 -9.20
N ASN A 33 9.05 2.46 -9.75
CA ASN A 33 8.50 2.19 -11.09
C ASN A 33 7.07 1.63 -11.00
N ALA A 34 6.37 1.56 -12.13
CA ALA A 34 5.14 0.79 -12.25
C ALA A 34 5.32 -0.64 -11.72
N GLY A 35 4.27 -1.15 -11.10
CA GLY A 35 4.26 -2.43 -10.42
C GLY A 35 4.69 -2.37 -8.97
N SER A 36 5.31 -1.28 -8.48
CA SER A 36 5.61 -1.09 -7.07
C SER A 36 4.33 -1.16 -6.23
N LYS A 37 4.38 -1.87 -5.10
CA LYS A 37 3.22 -2.12 -4.25
C LYS A 37 3.48 -1.76 -2.80
N MET A 38 2.40 -1.42 -2.12
CA MET A 38 2.36 -1.19 -0.68
C MET A 38 1.02 -1.70 -0.16
N VAL A 39 1.00 -2.24 1.05
CA VAL A 39 -0.23 -2.66 1.72
C VAL A 39 -0.48 -1.73 2.90
N VAL A 40 -1.70 -1.23 3.02
CA VAL A 40 -2.15 -0.40 4.14
C VAL A 40 -3.25 -1.16 4.88
N CYS A 41 -3.05 -1.43 6.17
CA CYS A 41 -4.10 -1.86 7.08
C CYS A 41 -4.27 -0.84 8.21
N THR A 42 -5.22 -1.08 9.13
CA THR A 42 -5.52 -0.15 10.23
C THR A 42 -4.27 0.18 11.04
N GLU A 43 -3.49 -0.82 11.42
CA GLU A 43 -2.34 -0.67 12.33
C GLU A 43 -1.01 -0.42 11.64
N ARG A 44 -0.83 -0.90 10.40
CA ARG A 44 0.49 -0.99 9.77
C ARG A 44 0.46 -0.73 8.27
N ILE A 45 1.66 -0.42 7.77
CA ILE A 45 1.95 -0.25 6.35
C ILE A 45 3.13 -1.19 6.03
N TYR A 46 3.04 -1.86 4.89
CA TYR A 46 4.05 -2.81 4.41
C TYR A 46 4.52 -2.40 3.01
N ASP A 47 5.84 -2.45 2.81
CA ASP A 47 6.54 -1.88 1.66
C ASP A 47 6.25 -0.37 1.43
N THR A 48 6.77 0.17 0.33
CA THR A 48 6.68 1.58 -0.05
C THR A 48 6.52 1.68 -1.55
N ILE A 49 5.71 2.64 -2.00
CA ILE A 49 5.59 3.01 -3.41
C ILE A 49 6.52 4.18 -3.79
N GLY A 50 7.49 4.52 -2.94
CA GLY A 50 8.53 5.51 -3.25
C GLY A 50 8.53 6.73 -2.34
N GLY A 51 7.68 6.74 -1.31
CA GLY A 51 7.65 7.79 -0.30
C GLY A 51 7.12 9.14 -0.82
N GLY A 52 7.38 10.18 -0.04
CA GLY A 52 7.01 11.55 -0.38
C GLY A 52 5.50 11.78 -0.42
N HIS A 53 5.08 12.78 -1.20
CA HIS A 53 3.70 13.25 -1.22
C HIS A 53 2.72 12.23 -1.83
N LEU A 54 3.14 11.48 -2.86
CA LEU A 54 2.31 10.46 -3.49
C LEU A 54 1.94 9.35 -2.50
N GLU A 55 2.93 8.84 -1.77
CA GLU A 55 2.71 7.80 -0.76
C GLU A 55 1.81 8.29 0.37
N TYR A 56 2.04 9.51 0.85
CA TYR A 56 1.18 10.13 1.88
C TYR A 56 -0.28 10.21 1.43
N LYS A 57 -0.55 10.72 0.22
CA LYS A 57 -1.93 10.76 -0.32
C LYS A 57 -2.53 9.37 -0.51
N ALA A 58 -1.74 8.42 -1.01
CA ALA A 58 -2.22 7.04 -1.17
C ALA A 58 -2.58 6.41 0.19
N MET A 59 -1.83 6.71 1.25
CA MET A 59 -2.15 6.27 2.62
C MET A 59 -3.45 6.90 3.13
N GLU A 60 -3.68 8.19 2.90
CA GLU A 60 -4.94 8.85 3.30
C GLU A 60 -6.15 8.19 2.62
N ILE A 61 -6.11 8.05 1.30
CA ILE A 61 -7.18 7.41 0.52
C ILE A 61 -7.39 5.96 1.00
N ALA A 62 -6.32 5.19 1.21
CA ALA A 62 -6.42 3.83 1.69
C ALA A 62 -7.08 3.74 3.09
N ARG A 63 -6.77 4.68 3.99
CA ARG A 63 -7.38 4.73 5.34
C ARG A 63 -8.85 5.14 5.28
N GLU A 64 -9.21 6.06 4.40
CA GLU A 64 -10.62 6.40 4.14
C GLU A 64 -11.40 5.19 3.62
N MET A 65 -10.82 4.46 2.64
CA MET A 65 -11.42 3.23 2.12
C MET A 65 -11.64 2.19 3.21
N LEU A 66 -10.66 1.96 4.09
CA LEU A 66 -10.78 1.06 5.24
C LEU A 66 -11.90 1.47 6.20
N ALA A 67 -12.12 2.77 6.41
CA ALA A 67 -13.15 3.27 7.32
C ALA A 67 -14.56 3.23 6.70
N SER A 68 -14.65 3.27 5.37
CA SER A 68 -15.93 3.22 4.63
C SER A 68 -16.41 1.82 4.24
N GLY A 69 -15.59 0.79 4.50
CA GLY A 69 -15.82 -0.61 4.10
C GLY A 69 -16.71 -1.41 5.05
#